data_AF-A0A7V5E730-F1
#
_entry.id   AF-A0A7V5E730-F1
#
_cell.length_a   1.000
_cell.length_b   1.000
_cell.length_c   1.000
_cell.angle_alpha   90.00
_cell.angle_beta   90.00
_cell.angle_gamma   90.00
#
_symmetry.space_group_name_H-M   'P 1'
#
loop_
_entity.id
_entity.type
_entity.pdbx_description
1 polymer ?
#
loop_
_entity_poly.entity_id
_entity_poly.type
_entity_poly.pdbx_seq_one_letter_code
_entity_poly.pdbx_strand_id
1 'polypeptide(L)'
;MEQGERVVLTTCNSHCGGACLLKVSVKDGRITHIETDDGEEPQLRACLKGRAYRMRVYAPDRLLYPLKRVGERGAGEFTRISWVEAI
;
A
#
# COMPACT_ATOMS: atom_id res chain seq x y z
N MET A 1 -18.28 12.21 -11.74
CA MET A 1 -17.17 11.23 -11.76
C MET A 1 -16.53 11.32 -13.12
N GLU A 2 -15.30 11.82 -13.17
CA GLU A 2 -14.56 12.04 -14.42
C GLU A 2 -14.19 10.67 -15.02
N GLN A 3 -14.19 10.52 -16.35
CA GLN A 3 -13.89 9.24 -16.99
C GLN A 3 -12.51 8.73 -16.54
N GLY A 4 -12.46 7.51 -15.97
CA GLY A 4 -11.22 6.89 -15.48
C GLY A 4 -11.02 6.90 -13.96
N GLU A 5 -11.91 7.55 -13.20
CA GLU A 5 -11.91 7.48 -11.73
C GLU A 5 -12.78 6.33 -11.21
N ARG A 6 -12.26 5.55 -10.27
CA ARG A 6 -13.00 4.49 -9.56
C ARG A 6 -12.66 4.46 -8.09
N VAL A 7 -13.62 4.04 -7.26
CA VAL A 7 -13.40 3.76 -5.84
C VAL A 7 -13.25 2.25 -5.65
N VAL A 8 -12.16 1.85 -4.99
CA VAL A 8 -11.88 0.46 -4.62
C VAL A 8 -11.99 0.32 -3.11
N LEU A 9 -12.84 -0.60 -2.66
CA LEU A 9 -12.93 -0.96 -1.25
C LEU A 9 -11.83 -1.95 -0.90
N THR A 10 -11.11 -1.69 0.19
CA THR A 10 -10.06 -2.58 0.69
C THR A 10 -9.92 -2.43 2.20
N THR A 11 -9.05 -3.23 2.82
CA THR A 11 -8.77 -3.18 4.25
C THR A 11 -7.48 -2.43 4.54
N CYS A 12 -7.42 -1.76 5.68
CA CYS A 12 -6.25 -1.03 6.13
C CYS A 12 -5.12 -2.01 6.51
N ASN A 13 -4.02 -1.99 5.74
CA ASN A 13 -2.86 -2.84 5.98
C ASN A 13 -1.74 -2.13 6.79
N SER A 14 -2.14 -1.32 7.79
CA SER A 14 -1.18 -0.68 8.72
C SER A 14 -0.69 -1.63 9.82
N HIS A 15 -1.13 -2.89 9.83
CA HIS A 15 -0.71 -3.94 10.76
C HIS A 15 -0.88 -3.58 12.25
N CYS A 16 -1.89 -2.78 12.59
CA CYS A 16 -2.22 -2.47 13.98
C CYS A 16 -3.27 -3.43 14.59
N GLY A 17 -3.56 -4.55 13.92
CA GLY A 17 -4.62 -5.49 14.29
C GLY A 17 -6.04 -5.07 13.90
N GLY A 18 -6.23 -3.81 13.47
CA GLY A 18 -7.52 -3.31 12.99
C GLY A 18 -7.79 -3.69 11.53
N ALA A 19 -9.02 -4.12 11.23
CA ALA A 19 -9.48 -4.44 9.87
C ALA A 19 -10.34 -3.31 9.27
N CYS A 20 -9.90 -2.05 9.45
CA CYS A 20 -10.66 -0.87 9.04
C CYS A 20 -10.92 -0.87 7.52
N LEU A 21 -12.12 -0.43 7.12
CA LEU A 21 -12.49 -0.25 5.72
C LEU A 21 -11.84 1.02 5.16
N LEU A 22 -11.18 0.86 4.02
CA LEU A 22 -10.63 1.94 3.21
C LEU A 22 -11.41 2.05 1.90
N LYS A 23 -11.79 3.29 1.57
CA LYS A 23 -12.31 3.64 0.24
C LYS A 23 -11.18 4.34 -0.53
N VAL A 24 -10.65 3.68 -1.53
CA VAL A 24 -9.46 4.14 -2.27
C VAL A 24 -9.90 4.68 -3.62
N SER A 25 -9.79 5.99 -3.80
CA SER A 25 -10.03 6.63 -5.10
C SER A 25 -8.80 6.46 -5.99
N VAL A 26 -9.02 5.88 -7.17
CA VAL A 26 -7.99 5.57 -8.16
C VAL A 26 -8.34 6.26 -9.47
N LYS A 27 -7.40 7.05 -9.99
CA LYS A 27 -7.47 7.70 -11.31
C LYS A 27 -6.17 7.38 -12.06
N ASP A 28 -6.29 6.95 -13.32
CA ASP A 28 -5.14 6.61 -14.19
C ASP A 28 -4.14 5.62 -13.54
N GLY A 29 -4.66 4.62 -12.83
CA GLY A 29 -3.86 3.63 -12.12
C GLY A 29 -3.15 4.13 -10.86
N ARG A 30 -3.41 5.37 -10.43
CA ARG A 30 -2.82 5.98 -9.23
C ARG A 30 -3.85 6.30 -8.16
N ILE A 31 -3.49 6.08 -6.90
CA ILE A 31 -4.28 6.46 -5.74
C ILE A 31 -4.21 7.99 -5.61
N THR A 32 -5.37 8.65 -5.71
CA THR A 32 -5.51 10.09 -5.54
C THR A 32 -5.86 10.43 -4.10
N HIS A 33 -6.79 9.69 -3.50
CA HIS A 33 -7.25 9.90 -2.14
C HIS A 33 -7.67 8.58 -1.46
N ILE A 34 -7.66 8.56 -0.11
CA ILE A 34 -8.12 7.44 0.71
C ILE A 34 -9.05 7.97 1.79
N GLU A 35 -10.29 7.50 1.75
CA GLU A 35 -11.32 7.77 2.73
C GLU A 35 -11.57 6.53 3.60
N THR A 36 -12.51 6.67 4.53
CA THR A 36 -12.87 5.67 5.52
C THR A 36 -14.32 5.23 5.32
N ASP A 37 -14.74 4.21 6.07
CA ASP A 37 -16.15 3.92 6.28
C ASP A 37 -16.95 5.17 6.71
N ASP A 38 -18.06 5.41 6.02
CA ASP A 38 -19.04 6.47 6.27
C ASP A 38 -20.49 5.91 6.21
N GLY A 39 -20.65 4.58 6.24
CA GLY A 39 -21.94 3.89 6.11
C GLY A 39 -22.80 3.90 7.38
N GLU A 40 -23.62 2.88 7.57
CA GLU A 40 -24.40 2.73 8.80
C GLU A 40 -23.57 2.11 9.93
N GLU A 41 -24.00 2.32 11.19
CA GLU A 41 -23.33 1.73 12.34
C GLU A 41 -23.62 0.23 12.48
N PRO A 42 -22.64 -0.59 12.92
CA PRO A 42 -21.30 -0.21 13.37
C PRO A 42 -20.31 0.00 12.21
N GLN A 43 -19.62 1.13 12.22
CA GLN A 43 -18.65 1.48 11.17
C GLN A 43 -17.23 0.95 11.45
N LEU A 44 -16.52 0.55 10.38
CA LEU A 44 -15.13 0.11 10.41
C LEU A 44 -14.16 1.25 10.07
N ARG A 45 -14.26 2.36 10.82
CA ARG A 45 -13.51 3.58 10.50
C ARG A 45 -11.98 3.40 10.56
N ALA A 46 -11.29 3.94 9.57
CA ALA A 46 -9.84 4.02 9.52
C ALA A 46 -9.30 5.28 10.21
N CYS A 47 -8.24 5.11 11.00
CA CYS A 47 -7.50 6.22 11.58
C CYS A 47 -6.66 6.97 10.54
N LEU A 48 -5.98 8.05 10.97
CA LEU A 48 -5.10 8.86 10.11
C LEU A 48 -4.01 8.04 9.42
N LYS A 49 -3.48 6.98 10.05
CA LYS A 49 -2.48 6.09 9.42
C LYS A 49 -3.02 5.37 8.19
N GLY A 50 -4.28 4.92 8.24
CA GLY A 50 -4.94 4.25 7.11
C GLY A 50 -5.23 5.22 5.97
N ARG A 51 -5.70 6.43 6.29
CA ARG A 51 -5.96 7.48 5.29
C ARG A 51 -4.66 8.01 4.64
N ALA A 52 -3.55 7.95 5.36
CA ALA A 52 -2.22 8.32 4.88
C ALA A 52 -1.50 7.21 4.08
N TYR A 53 -2.09 6.03 3.89
CA TYR A 53 -1.39 4.85 3.36
C TYR A 53 -0.80 5.06 1.95
N ARG A 54 -1.39 5.98 1.17
CA ARG A 54 -0.86 6.44 -0.13
C ARG A 54 0.63 6.82 -0.07
N MET A 55 1.08 7.45 1.03
CA MET A 55 2.49 7.86 1.18
C MET A 55 3.42 6.64 1.25
N ARG A 56 2.98 5.53 1.85
CA ARG A 56 3.75 4.28 1.89
C ARG A 56 3.81 3.60 0.52
N VAL A 57 2.68 3.60 -0.22
CA VAL A 57 2.61 2.98 -1.56
C VAL A 57 3.56 3.66 -2.56
N TYR A 58 3.71 4.98 -2.43
CA TYR A 58 4.55 5.81 -3.29
C TYR A 58 5.84 6.31 -2.62
N ALA A 59 6.30 5.63 -1.57
CA ALA A 59 7.56 5.96 -0.92
C ALA A 59 8.72 5.85 -1.94
N PRO A 60 9.64 6.83 -1.97
CA PRO A 60 10.72 6.87 -2.96
C PRO A 60 11.72 5.70 -2.81
N ASP A 61 11.80 5.12 -1.63
CA ASP A 61 12.66 4.01 -1.21
C ASP A 61 11.94 2.65 -1.23
N ARG A 62 10.75 2.57 -1.81
CA ARG A 62 9.99 1.32 -1.92
C ARG A 62 10.78 0.26 -2.69
N LEU A 63 10.85 -0.96 -2.15
CA LEU A 63 11.40 -2.10 -2.86
C LEU A 63 10.52 -2.47 -4.07
N LEU A 64 11.07 -2.32 -5.26
CA LEU A 64 10.38 -2.59 -6.54
C LEU A 64 10.80 -3.90 -7.20
N TYR A 65 11.94 -4.47 -6.80
CA TYR A 65 12.53 -5.64 -7.42
C TYR A 65 13.02 -6.63 -6.37
N PRO A 66 13.04 -7.94 -6.69
CA PRO A 66 13.76 -8.92 -5.88
C PRO A 66 15.25 -8.58 -5.78
N LEU A 67 15.80 -8.78 -4.58
CA LEU A 67 17.18 -8.46 -4.24
C LEU A 67 17.83 -9.70 -3.59
N LYS A 68 19.03 -10.06 -4.03
CA LYS A 68 19.84 -11.14 -3.48
C LYS A 68 21.01 -10.56 -2.70
N ARG A 69 21.18 -11.00 -1.44
CA ARG A 69 22.33 -10.61 -0.62
C ARG A 69 23.61 -11.17 -1.25
N VAL A 70 24.62 -10.33 -1.42
CA VAL A 70 25.92 -10.73 -2.01
C VAL A 70 27.10 -10.57 -1.05
N GLY A 71 26.92 -9.86 0.07
CA GLY A 71 27.94 -9.69 1.12
C GLY A 71 27.59 -10.37 2.45
N GLU A 72 28.45 -10.10 3.43
CA GLU A 72 28.26 -10.53 4.82
C GLU A 72 26.93 -10.03 5.40
N ARG A 73 26.37 -10.79 6.35
CA ARG A 73 25.11 -10.41 6.99
C ARG A 73 25.30 -9.10 7.75
N GLY A 74 24.53 -8.08 7.36
CA GLY A 74 24.59 -6.74 7.94
C GLY A 74 25.36 -5.71 7.10
N ALA A 75 26.07 -6.14 6.06
CA ALA A 75 26.80 -5.24 5.15
C ALA A 75 25.88 -4.39 4.24
N GLY A 76 24.61 -4.79 4.08
CA GLY A 76 23.66 -4.08 3.22
C GLY A 76 23.90 -4.26 1.72
N GLU A 77 24.72 -5.23 1.33
CA GLU A 77 25.10 -5.47 -0.06
C GLU A 77 24.10 -6.39 -0.76
N PHE A 78 23.41 -5.85 -1.77
CA PHE A 78 22.41 -6.57 -2.55
C PHE A 78 22.59 -6.32 -4.05
N THR A 79 22.32 -7.36 -4.84
CA THR A 79 22.17 -7.26 -6.29
C THR A 79 20.74 -7.56 -6.71
N ARG A 80 20.28 -6.94 -7.80
CA ARG A 80 18.95 -7.19 -8.35
C ARG A 80 18.93 -8.54 -9.06
N ILE A 81 17.88 -9.33 -8.80
CA ILE A 81 17.63 -10.59 -9.49
C ILE A 81 16.23 -10.62 -10.11
N SER A 82 15.97 -11.62 -10.94
CA SER A 82 14.63 -11.84 -11.49
C SER A 82 13.70 -12.49 -10.46
N TRP A 83 12.38 -12.40 -10.68
CA TRP A 83 11.41 -13.13 -9.86
C TRP A 83 11.56 -14.65 -9.98
N VAL A 84 11.94 -15.16 -11.16
CA VAL A 84 12.17 -16.60 -11.39
C VAL A 84 13.36 -17.11 -10.59
N GLU A 85 14.41 -16.29 -10.40
CA GLU A 85 15.55 -16.67 -9.55
C GLU A 85 15.23 -16.56 -8.04
N ALA A 86 14.28 -15.71 -7.65
CA ALA A 86 13.99 -15.43 -6.25
C ALA A 86 13.09 -16.48 -5.57
N ILE A 87 12.40 -17.31 -6.35
CA ILE A 87 11.53 -18.40 -5.90
C ILE A 87 12.37 -19.66 -5.75
#